data_AF-A0ABC8SNP7-F1
#
_entry.id   AF-A0ABC8SNP7-F1
#
_cell.length_a   1.000
_cell.length_b   1.000
_cell.length_c   1.000
_cell.angle_alpha   90.00
_cell.angle_beta   90.00
_cell.angle_gamma   90.00
#
_symmetry.space_group_name_H-M   'P 1'
#
loop_
_entity.id
_entity.type
_entity.pdbx_description
1 polymer ?
#
loop_
_entity_poly.entity_id
_entity_poly.type
_entity_poly.pdbx_seq_one_letter_code
_entity_poly.pdbx_strand_id
1 'polypeptide(L)'
;MFSVGPGSVLRGPLENASADAVTPKLNCEFQGCPIELLQPPEDCNVNSSLSFTLQICQVDDILVEGLIVGSVVHFHRARTISVLSSGTISTSGMGCRGGVGQGKVLSNGPGSGGGHGGKGGVGCYNGSCIEGGISYGDADLPCELGSGSGNDSLAGASSGGGILDKVEEKVAGSA
;
A
#
# COMPACT_ATOMS: atom_id res chain seq x y z
N MET A 1 -16.31 18.71 1.85
CA MET A 1 -15.70 18.07 3.03
C MET A 1 -16.08 16.59 3.02
N PHE A 2 -15.08 15.72 3.08
CA PHE A 2 -15.24 14.28 3.22
C PHE A 2 -14.78 13.88 4.62
N SER A 3 -15.54 13.03 5.31
CA SER A 3 -15.21 12.62 6.67
C SER A 3 -15.42 11.12 6.89
N VAL A 4 -14.44 10.47 7.50
CA VAL A 4 -14.58 9.12 8.06
C VAL A 4 -14.72 9.27 9.56
N GLY A 5 -15.95 9.19 10.05
CA GLY A 5 -16.28 9.45 11.46
C GLY A 5 -15.78 8.37 12.42
N PRO A 6 -15.84 8.62 13.74
CA PRO A 6 -15.41 7.67 14.77
C PRO A 6 -16.08 6.29 14.60
N GLY A 7 -15.30 5.21 14.68
CA GLY A 7 -15.78 3.84 14.52
C GLY A 7 -16.17 3.44 13.09
N SER A 8 -16.13 4.36 12.12
CA SER A 8 -16.39 4.05 10.72
C SER A 8 -15.16 3.42 10.06
N VAL A 9 -15.39 2.57 9.05
CA VAL A 9 -14.32 1.92 8.27
C VAL A 9 -14.57 2.17 6.79
N LEU A 10 -13.62 2.84 6.13
CA LEU A 10 -13.51 2.87 4.67
C LEU A 10 -12.39 1.91 4.27
N ARG A 11 -12.70 0.93 3.43
CA ARG A 11 -11.72 -0.07 3.01
C ARG A 11 -11.78 -0.42 1.54
N GLY A 12 -10.63 -0.77 0.99
CA GLY A 12 -10.50 -1.43 -0.30
C GLY A 12 -9.27 -2.32 -0.30
N PRO A 13 -9.36 -3.62 -0.63
CA PRO A 13 -10.56 -4.39 -0.97
C PRO A 13 -11.42 -4.80 0.24
N LEU A 14 -12.61 -5.36 -0.03
CA LEU A 14 -13.49 -5.93 0.99
C LEU A 14 -12.86 -7.22 1.57
N GLU A 15 -13.01 -7.46 2.87
CA GLU A 15 -12.32 -8.54 3.60
C GLU A 15 -12.61 -9.95 3.07
N ASN A 16 -13.82 -10.16 2.53
CA ASN A 16 -14.32 -11.43 2.01
C ASN A 16 -14.77 -11.28 0.55
N ALA A 17 -14.05 -10.46 -0.22
CA ALA A 17 -14.32 -10.29 -1.64
C ALA A 17 -14.24 -11.66 -2.35
N SER A 18 -15.31 -12.06 -3.05
CA SER A 18 -15.28 -13.28 -3.88
C SER A 18 -14.31 -13.09 -5.06
N ALA A 19 -13.95 -14.17 -5.77
CA ALA A 19 -13.14 -14.08 -6.99
C ALA A 19 -13.75 -13.18 -8.08
N ASP A 20 -15.06 -12.88 -8.00
CA ASP A 20 -15.78 -11.97 -8.92
C ASP A 20 -15.68 -10.50 -8.51
N ALA A 21 -15.11 -10.19 -7.34
CA ALA A 21 -14.90 -8.82 -6.92
C ALA A 21 -13.74 -8.20 -7.71
N VAL A 22 -13.90 -6.93 -8.09
CA VAL A 22 -12.84 -6.12 -8.69
C VAL A 22 -11.70 -6.03 -7.69
N THR A 23 -10.71 -6.89 -7.85
CA THR A 23 -9.49 -6.91 -7.05
C THR A 23 -8.43 -6.14 -7.83
N PRO A 24 -7.93 -5.01 -7.31
CA PRO A 24 -6.91 -4.24 -7.99
C PRO A 24 -5.69 -5.11 -8.27
N LYS A 25 -5.14 -4.99 -9.48
CA LYS A 25 -3.91 -5.69 -9.81
C LYS A 25 -2.76 -5.07 -9.02
N LEU A 26 -2.31 -5.78 -8.01
CA LEU A 26 -1.21 -5.36 -7.14
C LEU A 26 0.16 -5.39 -7.85
N ASN A 27 0.27 -6.03 -9.02
CA ASN A 27 1.48 -6.05 -9.85
C ASN A 27 2.75 -6.45 -9.10
N CYS A 28 2.63 -7.35 -8.11
CA CYS A 28 3.69 -7.76 -7.20
C CYS A 28 4.98 -8.31 -7.85
N GLU A 29 4.85 -8.85 -9.06
CA GLU A 29 5.95 -9.47 -9.81
C GLU A 29 6.58 -8.51 -10.84
N PHE A 30 6.06 -7.28 -10.95
CA PHE A 30 6.55 -6.28 -11.88
C PHE A 30 7.52 -5.33 -11.16
N GLN A 31 8.74 -5.23 -11.68
CA GLN A 31 9.76 -4.32 -11.17
C GLN A 31 9.66 -3.00 -11.93
N GLY A 32 8.81 -2.11 -11.44
CA GLY A 32 8.61 -0.76 -11.95
C GLY A 32 7.31 -0.12 -11.48
N CYS A 33 7.28 1.22 -11.48
CA CYS A 33 6.07 1.96 -11.15
C CYS A 33 4.98 1.77 -12.21
N PRO A 34 3.75 1.42 -11.80
CA PRO A 34 2.58 1.62 -12.63
C PRO A 34 2.48 3.11 -13.02
N ILE A 35 2.31 3.38 -14.32
CA ILE A 35 2.27 4.75 -14.83
C ILE A 35 1.11 5.54 -14.22
N GLU A 36 0.01 4.88 -13.87
CA GLU A 36 -1.13 5.50 -13.21
C GLU A 36 -0.80 6.05 -11.81
N LEU A 37 0.23 5.52 -11.13
CA LEU A 37 0.67 6.08 -9.85
C LEU A 37 1.57 7.30 -10.05
N LEU A 38 2.32 7.34 -11.16
CA LEU A 38 3.16 8.48 -11.53
C LEU A 38 2.35 9.63 -12.16
N GLN A 39 1.31 9.26 -12.91
CA GLN A 39 0.44 10.16 -13.67
C GLN A 39 -1.01 9.72 -13.43
N PRO A 40 -1.58 10.03 -12.24
CA PRO A 40 -2.94 9.64 -11.92
C PRO A 40 -3.96 10.30 -12.86
N PRO A 41 -5.10 9.63 -13.14
CA PRO A 41 -6.15 10.19 -13.98
C PRO A 41 -6.71 11.49 -13.39
N GLU A 42 -6.75 12.52 -14.21
CA GLU A 42 -7.27 13.86 -13.87
C GLU A 42 -8.75 13.85 -13.45
N ASP A 43 -9.52 12.95 -14.06
CA ASP A 43 -10.96 12.78 -13.87
C ASP A 43 -11.29 11.78 -12.76
N CYS A 44 -10.28 11.20 -12.10
CA CYS A 44 -10.43 10.22 -11.03
C CYS A 44 -11.25 8.98 -11.40
N ASN A 45 -11.31 8.66 -12.69
CA ASN A 45 -12.02 7.48 -13.15
C ASN A 45 -11.20 6.23 -12.81
N VAL A 46 -11.72 5.43 -11.87
CA VAL A 46 -11.13 4.15 -11.51
C VAL A 46 -11.65 3.05 -12.43
N ASN A 47 -10.75 2.27 -13.02
CA ASN A 47 -11.10 1.05 -13.74
C ASN A 47 -10.41 -0.17 -13.10
N SER A 48 -10.92 -1.36 -13.39
CA SER A 48 -10.43 -2.63 -12.83
C SER A 48 -8.99 -3.01 -13.22
N SER A 49 -8.39 -2.29 -14.18
CA SER A 49 -7.00 -2.47 -14.61
C SER A 49 -6.02 -1.55 -13.87
N LEU A 50 -6.49 -0.54 -13.13
CA LEU A 50 -5.64 0.34 -12.33
C LEU A 50 -5.21 -0.34 -11.03
N SER A 51 -4.07 0.09 -10.51
CA SER A 51 -3.50 -0.42 -9.26
C SER A 51 -4.16 0.12 -7.98
N PHE A 52 -5.05 1.12 -8.08
CA PHE A 52 -5.67 1.78 -6.92
C PHE A 52 -6.69 0.89 -6.20
N THR A 53 -6.59 0.80 -4.86
CA THR A 53 -7.66 0.22 -4.02
C THR A 53 -8.64 1.26 -3.49
N LEU A 54 -8.16 2.46 -3.18
CA LEU A 54 -8.96 3.59 -2.73
C LEU A 54 -8.39 4.84 -3.37
N GLN A 55 -9.20 5.52 -4.18
CA GLN A 55 -8.87 6.81 -4.77
C GLN A 55 -9.87 7.84 -4.26
N ILE A 56 -9.40 8.75 -3.42
CA ILE A 56 -10.22 9.83 -2.82
C ILE A 56 -9.87 11.12 -3.54
N CYS A 57 -10.86 11.72 -4.19
CA CYS A 57 -10.66 12.74 -5.21
C CYS A 57 -11.46 14.02 -5.00
N GLN A 58 -10.85 15.13 -5.41
CA GLN A 58 -11.51 16.44 -5.53
C GLN A 58 -12.24 16.85 -4.25
N VAL A 59 -11.58 16.66 -3.12
CA VAL A 59 -12.09 17.09 -1.81
C VAL A 59 -11.15 18.14 -1.25
N ASP A 60 -11.66 19.34 -0.96
CA ASP A 60 -10.85 20.36 -0.28
C ASP A 60 -10.33 19.83 1.07
N ASP A 61 -11.22 19.42 1.96
CA ASP A 61 -10.84 18.96 3.30
C ASP A 61 -11.34 17.53 3.60
N ILE A 62 -10.39 16.70 4.02
CA ILE A 62 -10.58 15.31 4.46
C ILE A 62 -10.33 15.23 5.96
N LEU A 63 -11.33 14.75 6.71
CA LEU A 63 -11.22 14.51 8.15
C LEU A 63 -11.31 13.01 8.45
N VAL A 64 -10.31 12.47 9.15
CA VAL A 64 -10.25 11.04 9.50
C VAL A 64 -10.26 10.90 11.01
N GLU A 65 -11.37 10.38 11.53
CA GLU A 65 -11.58 10.00 12.95
C GLU A 65 -11.82 8.49 13.12
N GLY A 66 -12.10 7.78 12.03
CA GLY A 66 -12.20 6.32 11.94
C GLY A 66 -11.03 5.69 11.18
N LEU A 67 -11.27 4.55 10.52
CA LEU A 67 -10.24 3.77 9.84
C LEU A 67 -10.37 3.87 8.31
N ILE A 68 -9.28 4.23 7.63
CA ILE A 68 -9.08 4.03 6.20
C ILE A 68 -8.04 2.91 6.02
N VAL A 69 -8.37 1.87 5.26
CA VAL A 69 -7.43 0.76 5.00
C VAL A 69 -7.43 0.34 3.54
N GLY A 70 -6.25 0.20 2.94
CA GLY A 70 -6.12 -0.32 1.59
C GLY A 70 -4.70 -0.63 1.13
N SER A 71 -4.57 -1.29 -0.02
CA SER A 71 -3.26 -1.61 -0.62
C SER A 71 -2.63 -0.40 -1.29
N VAL A 72 -3.41 0.37 -2.03
CA VAL A 72 -3.02 1.65 -2.60
C VAL A 72 -4.10 2.66 -2.25
N VAL A 73 -3.79 3.52 -1.27
CA VAL A 73 -4.65 4.62 -0.83
C VAL A 73 -4.09 5.91 -1.43
N HIS A 74 -4.77 6.41 -2.44
CA HIS A 74 -4.35 7.58 -3.21
C HIS A 74 -5.30 8.76 -2.97
N PHE A 75 -4.72 9.88 -2.57
CA PHE A 75 -5.42 11.16 -2.42
C PHE A 75 -5.07 12.07 -3.59
N HIS A 76 -6.05 12.30 -4.47
CA HIS A 76 -5.86 13.15 -5.65
C HIS A 76 -6.52 14.51 -5.42
N ARG A 77 -5.73 15.59 -5.54
CA ARG A 77 -6.21 16.98 -5.39
C ARG A 77 -6.90 17.25 -4.05
N ALA A 78 -6.46 16.59 -2.98
CA ALA A 78 -6.88 16.92 -1.64
C ALA A 78 -6.06 18.08 -1.08
N ARG A 79 -6.68 19.19 -0.67
CA ARG A 79 -5.93 20.30 -0.05
C ARG A 79 -5.42 19.87 1.32
N THR A 80 -6.33 19.51 2.22
CA THR A 80 -6.00 19.17 3.61
C THR A 80 -6.47 17.77 3.95
N ILE A 81 -5.57 16.98 4.57
CA ILE A 81 -5.91 15.69 5.16
C ILE A 81 -5.57 15.77 6.64
N SER A 82 -6.61 15.79 7.48
CA SER A 82 -6.49 15.86 8.94
C SER A 82 -6.85 14.50 9.53
N VAL A 83 -5.86 13.81 10.11
CA VAL A 83 -6.08 12.58 10.86
C VAL A 83 -6.12 12.94 12.35
N LEU A 84 -7.27 12.80 12.98
CA LEU A 84 -7.44 13.05 14.42
C LEU A 84 -6.88 11.89 15.24
N SER A 85 -6.77 12.06 16.56
CA SER A 85 -6.16 11.08 17.46
C SER A 85 -6.84 9.71 17.46
N SER A 86 -8.14 9.64 17.13
CA SER A 86 -8.88 8.38 16.98
C SER A 86 -8.82 7.80 15.56
N GLY A 87 -8.38 8.60 14.59
CA GLY A 87 -8.32 8.24 13.19
C GLY A 87 -7.07 7.46 12.83
N THR A 88 -7.15 6.64 11.79
CA THR A 88 -6.01 5.89 11.26
C THR A 88 -6.15 5.70 9.76
N ILE A 89 -5.07 5.93 9.02
CA ILE A 89 -4.92 5.49 7.63
C ILE A 89 -3.85 4.41 7.64
N SER A 90 -4.20 3.19 7.22
CA SER A 90 -3.29 2.04 7.27
C SER A 90 -3.17 1.37 5.91
N THR A 91 -1.93 1.14 5.50
CA THR A 91 -1.58 0.31 4.35
C THR A 91 -0.77 -0.92 4.79
N SER A 92 -0.59 -1.12 6.09
CA SER A 92 0.25 -2.19 6.62
C SER A 92 -0.33 -3.57 6.30
N GLY A 93 0.52 -4.48 5.81
CA GLY A 93 0.10 -5.85 5.45
C GLY A 93 -0.85 -5.93 4.24
N MET A 94 -1.04 -4.82 3.51
CA MET A 94 -1.90 -4.75 2.32
C MET A 94 -1.10 -4.85 1.01
N GLY A 95 0.21 -5.05 1.09
CA GLY A 95 1.07 -5.35 -0.06
C GLY A 95 1.04 -6.83 -0.43
N CYS A 96 2.14 -7.30 -0.99
CA CYS A 96 2.26 -8.63 -1.56
C CYS A 96 2.73 -9.63 -0.51
N ARG A 97 2.22 -10.87 -0.50
CA ARG A 97 2.78 -11.96 0.34
C ARG A 97 4.12 -12.49 -0.18
N GLY A 98 4.34 -12.39 -1.50
CA GLY A 98 5.64 -12.54 -2.17
C GLY A 98 6.03 -11.26 -2.91
N GLY A 99 6.35 -11.39 -4.20
CA GLY A 99 6.77 -10.30 -5.08
C GLY A 99 8.28 -10.21 -5.29
N VAL A 100 8.72 -9.23 -6.06
CA VAL A 100 10.13 -9.04 -6.46
C VAL A 100 11.07 -8.99 -5.25
N GLY A 101 10.63 -8.33 -4.16
CA GLY A 101 11.38 -8.23 -2.92
C GLY A 101 11.18 -9.38 -1.94
N GLN A 102 10.57 -10.49 -2.36
CA GLN A 102 10.19 -11.59 -1.46
C GLN A 102 11.34 -11.97 -0.53
N GLY A 103 11.07 -11.91 0.76
CA GLY A 103 12.01 -12.42 1.75
C GLY A 103 11.72 -13.89 2.07
N LYS A 104 12.30 -14.38 3.17
CA LYS A 104 12.25 -15.80 3.51
C LYS A 104 11.31 -16.03 4.69
N VAL A 105 10.87 -17.27 4.86
CA VAL A 105 10.16 -17.73 6.06
C VAL A 105 10.79 -19.04 6.52
N LEU A 106 11.03 -19.16 7.82
CA LEU A 106 11.51 -20.39 8.43
C LEU A 106 10.33 -21.22 8.96
N SER A 107 10.49 -22.53 8.99
CA SER A 107 9.47 -23.47 9.50
C SER A 107 9.13 -23.26 10.98
N ASN A 108 10.00 -22.62 11.75
CA ASN A 108 9.76 -22.25 13.16
C ASN A 108 9.03 -20.92 13.33
N GLY A 109 8.58 -20.25 12.25
CA GLY A 109 7.72 -19.08 12.29
C GLY A 109 8.34 -17.70 11.95
N PRO A 110 9.64 -17.40 12.16
CA PRO A 110 10.23 -16.13 11.72
C PRO A 110 10.14 -15.98 10.20
N GLY A 111 9.55 -14.86 9.78
CA GLY A 111 9.51 -14.42 8.39
C GLY A 111 10.14 -13.04 8.25
N SER A 112 10.69 -12.77 7.07
CA SER A 112 11.07 -11.43 6.67
C SER A 112 10.64 -11.15 5.24
N GLY A 113 10.31 -9.90 4.95
CA GLY A 113 10.06 -9.38 3.60
C GLY A 113 11.22 -8.57 3.06
N GLY A 114 11.02 -7.99 1.88
CA GLY A 114 11.94 -7.03 1.25
C GLY A 114 11.61 -5.59 1.65
N GLY A 115 12.57 -4.69 1.43
CA GLY A 115 12.35 -3.25 1.54
C GLY A 115 12.20 -2.64 0.15
N HIS A 116 11.21 -1.78 -0.06
CA HIS A 116 11.20 -0.98 -1.29
C HIS A 116 12.33 0.05 -1.23
N GLY A 117 13.14 0.16 -2.28
CA GLY A 117 14.29 1.06 -2.33
C GLY A 117 15.49 0.62 -1.47
N GLY A 118 15.50 -0.62 -0.95
CA GLY A 118 16.59 -1.09 -0.08
C GLY A 118 16.43 -2.53 0.40
N LYS A 119 17.41 -3.06 1.13
CA LYS A 119 17.30 -4.43 1.64
C LYS A 119 16.22 -4.51 2.74
N GLY A 120 15.47 -5.61 2.79
CA GLY A 120 14.55 -5.87 3.88
C GLY A 120 15.25 -5.96 5.24
N GLY A 121 14.52 -5.67 6.32
CA GLY A 121 15.00 -5.82 7.70
C GLY A 121 15.19 -7.28 8.11
N VAL A 122 15.82 -7.54 9.26
CA VAL A 122 15.93 -8.90 9.83
C VAL A 122 14.68 -9.19 10.66
N GLY A 123 14.06 -10.35 10.44
CA GLY A 123 12.96 -10.86 11.27
C GLY A 123 13.47 -11.78 12.36
N CYS A 124 13.24 -11.46 13.64
CA CYS A 124 13.67 -12.28 14.76
C CYS A 124 12.49 -12.71 15.64
N TYR A 125 12.42 -14.00 15.95
CA TYR A 125 11.47 -14.55 16.91
C TYR A 125 12.13 -15.63 17.75
N ASN A 126 12.00 -15.53 19.07
CA ASN A 126 12.51 -16.51 20.04
C ASN A 126 14.01 -16.85 19.85
N GLY A 127 14.85 -15.84 19.60
CA GLY A 127 16.29 -15.99 19.36
C GLY A 127 16.68 -16.53 17.97
N SER A 128 15.71 -16.93 17.14
CA SER A 128 15.92 -17.29 15.74
C SER A 128 15.71 -16.06 14.86
N CYS A 129 16.68 -15.74 14.01
CA CYS A 129 16.62 -14.60 13.11
C CYS A 129 16.74 -15.02 11.65
N ILE A 130 16.08 -14.29 10.77
CA ILE A 130 16.11 -14.49 9.33
C ILE A 130 16.40 -13.17 8.62
N GLU A 131 17.34 -13.22 7.69
CA GLU A 131 17.73 -12.06 6.88
C GLU A 131 16.56 -11.56 6.03
N GLY A 132 16.59 -10.25 5.78
CA GLY A 132 15.66 -9.57 4.87
C GLY A 132 15.72 -10.06 3.44
N GLY A 133 14.62 -9.82 2.73
CA GLY A 133 14.55 -9.94 1.27
C GLY A 133 15.56 -9.01 0.58
N ILE A 134 15.75 -9.26 -0.72
CA ILE A 134 16.67 -8.47 -1.55
C ILE A 134 16.23 -7.00 -1.65
N SER A 135 17.15 -6.13 -2.03
CA SER A 135 16.79 -4.78 -2.47
C SER A 135 16.04 -4.85 -3.79
N TYR A 136 14.93 -4.11 -3.88
CA TYR A 136 14.17 -3.95 -5.11
C TYR A 136 13.54 -2.56 -5.16
N GLY A 137 13.05 -2.16 -6.32
CA GLY A 137 12.45 -0.85 -6.54
C GLY A 137 13.44 0.31 -6.42
N ASP A 138 12.88 1.52 -6.35
CA ASP A 138 13.60 2.78 -6.21
C ASP A 138 13.06 3.55 -4.99
N ALA A 139 13.95 3.94 -4.08
CA ALA A 139 13.59 4.67 -2.86
C ALA A 139 12.98 6.05 -3.16
N ASP A 140 13.34 6.64 -4.31
CA ASP A 140 12.84 7.94 -4.74
C ASP A 140 11.48 7.82 -5.47
N LEU A 141 11.03 6.60 -5.76
CA LEU A 141 9.75 6.30 -6.40
C LEU A 141 9.01 5.18 -5.63
N PRO A 142 8.37 5.49 -4.49
CA PRO A 142 7.66 4.51 -3.63
C PRO A 142 6.28 4.13 -4.19
N CYS A 143 6.27 3.69 -5.45
CA CYS A 143 5.10 3.34 -6.25
C CYS A 143 4.88 1.82 -6.34
N GLU A 144 5.80 1.01 -5.81
CA GLU A 144 5.66 -0.45 -5.78
C GLU A 144 5.18 -0.88 -4.41
N LEU A 145 4.39 -1.95 -4.37
CA LEU A 145 3.94 -2.53 -3.11
C LEU A 145 5.10 -3.22 -2.40
N GLY A 146 5.03 -3.21 -1.07
CA GLY A 146 5.89 -3.97 -0.20
C GLY A 146 5.78 -5.47 -0.47
N SER A 147 6.92 -6.14 -0.55
CA SER A 147 7.01 -7.60 -0.66
C SER A 147 7.13 -8.28 0.69
N GLY A 148 6.31 -9.29 0.88
CA GLY A 148 6.17 -10.07 2.10
C GLY A 148 7.19 -11.19 2.25
N SER A 149 6.93 -12.08 3.22
CA SER A 149 7.82 -13.18 3.57
C SER A 149 7.37 -14.48 2.92
N GLY A 150 8.29 -15.18 2.25
CA GLY A 150 8.02 -16.51 1.70
C GLY A 150 6.95 -16.53 0.62
N ASN A 151 6.59 -17.72 0.15
CA ASN A 151 5.63 -17.90 -0.95
C ASN A 151 4.20 -18.03 -0.41
N ASP A 152 3.20 -17.70 -1.23
CA ASP A 152 1.76 -17.71 -0.92
C ASP A 152 1.26 -19.06 -0.38
N SER A 153 1.98 -20.15 -0.69
CA SER A 153 1.66 -21.51 -0.26
C SER A 153 2.13 -21.88 1.16
N LEU A 154 2.88 -21.02 1.85
CA LEU A 154 3.43 -21.32 3.18
C LEU A 154 2.56 -20.74 4.30
N ALA A 155 2.14 -21.61 5.22
CA ALA A 155 1.46 -21.19 6.44
C ALA A 155 2.41 -20.29 7.27
N GLY A 156 2.01 -19.05 7.50
CA GLY A 156 2.81 -18.04 8.21
C GLY A 156 3.46 -16.98 7.31
N ALA A 157 3.26 -17.01 5.99
CA ALA A 157 3.67 -15.93 5.11
C ALA A 157 2.96 -14.61 5.46
N SER A 158 3.73 -13.54 5.71
CA SER A 158 3.21 -12.18 5.91
C SER A 158 3.18 -11.41 4.60
N SER A 159 2.16 -10.56 4.41
CA SER A 159 2.15 -9.56 3.35
C SER A 159 3.07 -8.38 3.66
N GLY A 160 3.66 -7.77 2.65
CA GLY A 160 4.37 -6.49 2.78
C GLY A 160 3.41 -5.30 2.95
N GLY A 161 3.97 -4.09 3.01
CA GLY A 161 3.20 -2.85 3.12
C GLY A 161 2.55 -2.42 1.80
N GLY A 162 1.46 -1.66 1.89
CA GLY A 162 0.85 -0.97 0.76
C GLY A 162 1.37 0.46 0.60
N ILE A 163 0.84 1.15 -0.42
CA ILE A 163 1.21 2.52 -0.79
C ILE A 163 0.18 3.50 -0.23
N LEU A 164 0.68 4.53 0.45
CA LEU A 164 -0.08 5.71 0.84
C LEU A 164 0.50 6.89 0.06
N ASP A 165 -0.31 7.51 -0.80
CA ASP A 165 0.15 8.55 -1.70
C ASP A 165 -0.79 9.75 -1.74
N LYS A 166 -0.22 10.95 -1.90
CA LYS A 166 -0.92 12.21 -2.09
C LYS A 166 -0.21 12.99 -3.20
N VAL A 167 -0.94 13.24 -4.28
CA VAL A 167 -0.46 14.14 -5.35
C VAL A 167 -1.04 15.53 -5.14
N GLU A 168 -0.15 16.49 -4.94
CA GLU A 168 -0.45 17.92 -4.96
C GLU A 168 -0.09 18.49 -6.35
N GLU A 169 -0.93 19.39 -6.88
CA GLU A 169 -0.52 20.19 -8.03
C GLU A 169 0.65 21.09 -7.61
N LYS A 170 1.82 20.91 -8.23
CA LYS A 170 2.86 21.93 -8.16
C LYS A 170 2.30 23.18 -8.83
N VAL A 171 2.06 24.23 -8.04
CA VAL A 171 1.88 25.57 -8.60
C VAL A 171 3.17 25.89 -9.35
N ALA A 172 3.12 25.85 -10.68
CA ALA A 172 4.23 26.29 -11.51
C ALA A 172 4.50 27.75 -11.13
N GLY A 173 5.64 27.99 -10.49
CA GLY A 173 6.03 29.32 -10.04
C GLY A 173 5.97 30.30 -11.20
N SER A 174 5.29 31.41 -10.97
CA SER A 174 5.36 32.59 -11.82
C SER A 174 6.82 33.03 -11.94
N ALA A 175 7.33 33.05 -13.17
CA ALA A 175 8.55 33.78 -13.54
C ALA A 175 8.21 35.25 -13.77
#